data_AF-A0A1A8J4T7-F1
#
_entry.id   AF-A0A1A8J4T7-F1
#
_cell.length_a   1.000
_cell.length_b   1.000
_cell.length_c   1.000
_cell.angle_alpha   90.00
_cell.angle_beta   90.00
_cell.angle_gamma   90.00
#
_symmetry.space_group_name_H-M   'P 1'
#
loop_
_entity.id
_entity.type
_entity.pdbx_description
1 polymer ?
#
loop_
_entity_poly.entity_id
_entity_poly.type
_entity_poly.pdbx_seq_one_letter_code
_entity_poly.pdbx_strand_id
1 'polypeptide(L)'
;SSSTLVHRITGRAAPAASFPQKSSSAEAPNVKNVKQMLLDWCKAKTEPYEGVDIQNFSSSWKDGIAFCALVHRFFPDAFEYSTLNPNK
;
A
#
# COMPACT_ATOMS: atom_id res chain seq x y z
N SER A 1 -43.37 -49.60 -14.79
CA SER A 1 -43.78 -48.83 -15.97
C SER A 1 -44.61 -47.64 -15.55
N SER A 2 -44.26 -46.45 -16.06
CA SER A 2 -45.08 -45.23 -16.14
C SER A 2 -45.34 -44.50 -14.80
N SER A 3 -45.21 -43.17 -14.66
CA SER A 3 -45.22 -42.08 -15.63
C SER A 3 -44.34 -40.89 -15.19
N THR A 4 -43.74 -40.25 -16.17
CA THR A 4 -43.18 -38.88 -16.23
C THR A 4 -44.28 -37.83 -16.03
N LEU A 5 -43.97 -36.66 -15.42
CA LEU A 5 -44.05 -35.33 -16.08
C LEU A 5 -43.55 -34.19 -15.17
N VAL A 6 -42.98 -33.20 -15.84
CA VAL A 6 -42.04 -32.14 -15.49
C VAL A 6 -42.62 -30.86 -14.84
N HIS A 7 -41.65 -30.02 -14.43
CA HIS A 7 -41.67 -28.57 -14.15
C HIS A 7 -41.70 -28.25 -12.64
N ARG A 8 -40.84 -27.38 -12.10
CA ARG A 8 -40.50 -26.05 -12.62
C ARG A 8 -39.05 -25.67 -12.27
N ILE A 9 -38.42 -25.01 -13.23
CA ILE A 9 -37.17 -24.27 -13.09
C ILE A 9 -37.44 -23.07 -12.18
N THR A 10 -36.72 -22.91 -11.08
CA THR A 10 -36.50 -21.60 -10.46
C THR A 10 -35.21 -21.60 -9.65
N GLY A 11 -34.34 -20.63 -9.93
CA GLY A 11 -33.49 -20.06 -8.89
C GLY A 11 -32.10 -20.65 -8.75
N ARG A 12 -31.23 -20.29 -9.71
CA ARG A 12 -29.78 -20.18 -9.57
C ARG A 12 -29.33 -19.84 -8.14
N ALA A 13 -28.75 -20.83 -7.44
CA ALA A 13 -27.96 -20.59 -6.24
C ALA A 13 -26.66 -19.88 -6.67
N ALA A 14 -26.52 -18.61 -6.28
CA ALA A 14 -25.23 -17.92 -6.33
C ALA A 14 -24.43 -18.29 -5.08
N PRO A 15 -23.12 -18.58 -5.19
CA PRO A 15 -22.31 -18.93 -4.04
C PRO A 15 -22.15 -17.71 -3.14
N ALA A 16 -22.32 -17.94 -1.83
CA ALA A 16 -21.94 -17.00 -0.80
C ALA A 16 -20.45 -16.66 -0.97
N ALA A 17 -20.17 -15.46 -1.50
CA ALA A 17 -18.83 -14.92 -1.49
C ALA A 17 -18.48 -14.60 -0.04
N SER A 18 -17.73 -15.50 0.59
CA SER A 18 -17.04 -15.26 1.84
C SER A 18 -16.10 -14.08 1.65
N PHE A 19 -16.51 -12.89 2.07
CA PHE A 19 -15.63 -11.75 2.20
C PHE A 19 -14.49 -12.14 3.14
N PRO A 20 -13.21 -12.00 2.76
CA PRO A 20 -12.11 -12.27 3.67
C PRO A 20 -12.20 -11.26 4.82
N GLN A 21 -12.53 -11.77 6.00
CA GLN A 21 -12.42 -11.06 7.27
C GLN A 21 -10.95 -10.71 7.46
N LYS A 22 -10.56 -9.49 7.09
CA LYS A 22 -9.25 -8.95 7.47
C LYS A 22 -9.33 -8.67 8.96
N SER A 23 -9.07 -9.70 9.75
CA SER A 23 -8.82 -9.62 11.18
C SER A 23 -7.60 -8.72 11.37
N SER A 24 -7.85 -7.48 11.75
CA SER A 24 -6.82 -6.64 12.32
C SER A 24 -7.41 -6.18 13.64
N SER A 25 -7.10 -6.93 14.70
CA SER A 25 -7.37 -6.53 16.08
C SER A 25 -6.97 -5.09 16.25
N ALA A 26 -7.94 -4.24 16.57
CA ALA A 26 -7.74 -2.86 16.95
C ALA A 26 -7.11 -2.86 18.34
N GLU A 27 -5.81 -3.06 18.40
CA GLU A 27 -5.01 -2.85 19.60
C GLU A 27 -4.53 -1.39 19.61
N ALA A 28 -4.54 -0.76 20.78
CA ALA A 28 -4.17 0.65 20.98
C ALA A 28 -2.89 1.03 20.22
N PRO A 29 -2.75 2.27 19.72
CA PRO A 29 -1.59 2.67 18.92
C PRO A 29 -0.31 2.59 19.75
N ASN A 30 0.33 1.43 19.72
CA ASN A 30 1.68 1.24 20.22
C ASN A 30 2.58 2.17 19.39
N VAL A 31 3.42 2.98 20.03
CA VAL A 31 4.36 3.87 19.33
C VAL A 31 5.24 3.14 18.32
N LYS A 32 5.51 1.84 18.53
CA LYS A 32 6.16 0.97 17.53
C LYS A 32 5.32 0.82 16.27
N ASN A 33 4.00 0.68 16.41
CA ASN A 33 3.05 0.61 15.30
C ASN A 33 2.98 1.97 14.57
N VAL A 34 2.94 3.09 15.29
CA VAL A 34 2.88 4.43 14.65
C VAL A 34 4.16 4.72 13.86
N LYS A 35 5.35 4.40 14.41
CA LYS A 35 6.61 4.52 13.67
C LYS A 35 6.61 3.68 12.40
N GLN A 36 6.15 2.43 12.49
CA GLN A 36 6.09 1.55 11.32
C GLN A 36 5.11 2.07 10.28
N MET A 37 3.92 2.52 10.68
CA MET A 37 2.93 3.12 9.78
C MET A 37 3.48 4.34 9.05
N LEU A 38 4.24 5.20 9.75
CA LEU A 38 4.88 6.35 9.12
C LEU A 38 5.97 5.91 8.13
N LEU A 39 6.75 4.88 8.47
CA LEU A 39 7.80 4.35 7.59
C LEU A 39 7.19 3.77 6.31
N ASP A 40 6.11 2.99 6.45
CA ASP A 40 5.38 2.41 5.34
C ASP A 40 4.75 3.50 4.47
N TRP A 41 4.23 4.57 5.07
CA TRP A 41 3.73 5.72 4.33
C TRP A 41 4.82 6.42 3.53
N CYS A 42 6.00 6.64 4.12
CA CYS A 42 7.15 7.21 3.42
C CYS A 42 7.52 6.34 2.22
N LYS A 43 7.66 5.03 2.42
CA LYS A 43 7.95 4.05 1.35
C LYS A 43 6.92 4.13 0.22
N ALA A 44 5.63 4.09 0.55
CA ALA A 44 4.55 4.16 -0.44
C ALA A 44 4.52 5.49 -1.21
N LYS A 45 4.93 6.60 -0.57
CA LYS A 45 4.99 7.90 -1.24
C LYS A 45 6.20 8.03 -2.15
N THR A 46 7.29 7.34 -1.84
CA THR A 46 8.53 7.38 -2.62
C THR A 46 8.71 6.18 -3.56
N GLU A 47 7.76 5.23 -3.62
CA GLU A 47 7.78 4.08 -4.54
C GLU A 47 8.10 4.43 -6.02
N PRO A 48 7.57 5.53 -6.60
CA PRO A 48 7.87 5.86 -8.01
C PRO A 48 9.25 6.50 -8.23
N TYR A 49 10.04 6.74 -7.17
CA TYR A 49 11.35 7.36 -7.28
C TYR A 49 12.45 6.31 -7.30
N GLU A 50 13.16 6.22 -8.42
CA GLU A 50 14.31 5.35 -8.53
C GLU A 50 15.44 5.80 -7.58
N GLY A 51 16.13 4.81 -7.00
CA GLY A 51 17.23 5.05 -6.07
C GLY A 51 16.82 5.42 -4.64
N VAL A 52 15.52 5.40 -4.32
CA VAL A 52 15.02 5.68 -2.96
C VAL A 52 14.55 4.40 -2.29
N ASP A 53 15.26 3.96 -1.26
CA ASP A 53 14.83 2.85 -0.40
C ASP A 53 14.85 3.24 1.09
N ILE A 54 13.66 3.55 1.62
CA ILE A 54 13.50 4.05 2.99
C ILE A 54 13.31 2.89 3.96
N GLN A 55 14.38 2.30 4.49
CA GLN A 55 14.30 1.18 5.43
C GLN A 55 14.23 1.59 6.90
N ASN A 56 14.63 2.82 7.22
CA ASN A 56 14.65 3.34 8.59
C ASN A 56 14.55 4.87 8.61
N PHE A 57 14.49 5.46 9.80
CA PHE A 57 14.50 6.92 10.02
C PHE A 57 15.90 7.49 10.29
N SER A 58 16.96 6.79 9.90
CA SER A 58 18.35 7.19 10.15
C SER A 58 19.15 7.17 8.85
N SER A 59 19.84 6.08 8.54
CA SER A 59 20.75 5.97 7.39
C SER A 59 20.06 6.21 6.04
N SER A 60 18.79 5.81 5.89
CA SER A 60 18.01 6.04 4.66
C SER A 60 17.70 7.50 4.36
N TRP A 61 18.00 8.43 5.28
CA TRP A 61 17.76 9.86 5.11
C TRP A 61 19.07 10.66 5.10
N LYS A 62 20.21 9.99 5.28
CA LYS A 62 21.52 10.64 5.49
C LYS A 62 22.02 11.35 4.23
N ASP A 63 21.71 10.80 3.07
CA ASP A 63 21.99 11.33 1.74
C ASP A 63 21.02 12.44 1.31
N GLY A 64 19.91 12.63 2.05
CA GLY A 64 18.91 13.65 1.77
C GLY A 64 17.97 13.34 0.60
N ILE A 65 18.29 12.32 -0.21
CA ILE A 65 17.54 11.94 -1.41
C ILE A 65 16.12 11.48 -1.06
N ALA A 66 15.95 10.69 0.01
CA ALA A 66 14.63 10.29 0.49
C ALA A 66 13.73 11.47 0.87
N PHE A 67 14.31 12.53 1.47
CA PHE A 67 13.57 13.75 1.78
C PHE A 67 13.19 14.52 0.52
N CYS A 68 14.13 14.69 -0.42
CA CYS A 68 13.85 15.32 -1.70
C CYS A 68 12.73 14.58 -2.47
N ALA A 69 12.76 13.25 -2.52
CA ALA A 69 11.73 12.46 -3.18
C ALA A 69 10.34 12.71 -2.57
N LEU A 70 10.28 12.77 -1.24
CA LEU A 70 9.05 13.03 -0.51
C LEU A 70 8.50 14.43 -0.79
N VAL A 71 9.34 15.47 -0.80
CA VAL A 71 8.93 16.84 -1.11
C VAL A 71 8.46 16.95 -2.57
N HIS A 72 9.21 16.38 -3.51
CA HIS A 72 8.85 16.36 -4.93
C HIS A 72 7.52 15.66 -5.18
N ARG A 73 7.14 14.69 -4.32
CA ARG A 73 5.84 14.02 -4.43
C ARG A 73 4.65 14.95 -4.16
N PHE A 74 4.83 15.99 -3.34
CA PHE A 74 3.81 16.99 -3.08
C PHE A 74 3.93 18.20 -4.01
N PHE A 75 5.15 18.52 -4.43
CA PHE A 75 5.46 19.67 -5.29
C PHE A 75 6.40 19.23 -6.42
N PRO A 76 5.88 18.56 -7.47
CA PRO A 76 6.72 18.07 -8.56
C PRO A 76 7.40 19.19 -9.34
N ASP A 77 6.81 20.38 -9.39
CA ASP A 77 7.37 21.53 -10.10
C ASP A 77 8.39 22.34 -9.27
N ALA A 78 8.69 21.91 -8.04
CA ALA A 78 9.60 22.66 -7.17
C ALA A 78 11.07 22.53 -7.60
N PHE A 79 11.46 21.37 -8.17
CA PHE A 79 12.82 21.09 -8.64
C PHE A 79 12.88 19.81 -9.47
N GLU A 80 13.91 19.67 -10.31
CA GLU A 80 14.14 18.48 -11.11
C GLU A 80 14.79 17.35 -10.29
N TYR A 81 13.99 16.41 -9.79
CA TYR A 81 14.47 15.29 -8.98
C TYR A 81 15.55 14.46 -9.70
N SER A 82 15.44 14.26 -11.01
CA SER A 82 16.39 13.47 -11.82
C SER A 82 17.81 14.05 -11.84
N THR A 83 18.01 15.30 -11.43
CA THR A 83 19.34 15.93 -11.35
C THR A 83 20.02 15.74 -9.99
N LEU A 84 19.30 15.18 -9.01
CA LEU A 84 19.82 14.94 -7.67
C LEU A 84 20.72 13.70 -7.69
N ASN A 85 21.98 13.89 -7.28
CA ASN A 85 22.97 12.83 -7.21
C ASN A 85 23.22 12.43 -5.74
N PRO A 86 22.99 11.17 -5.34
CA PRO A 86 23.30 10.69 -3.98
C PRO A 86 24.79 10.69 -3.63
N ASN A 87 25.69 10.83 -4.62
CA ASN A 87 27.14 10.70 -4.47
C ASN A 87 27.92 11.98 -4.84
N LYS A 88 27.30 13.16 -4.71
CA LYS A 88 27.99 14.43 -5.03
C LYS A 88 28.99 14.83 -3.94
#